data_AF-A0A7K2JRA4-F1
#
_entry.id   AF-A0A7K2JRA4-F1
#
_cell.length_a   1.000
_cell.length_b   1.000
_cell.length_c   1.000
_cell.angle_alpha   90.00
_cell.angle_beta   90.00
_cell.angle_gamma   90.00
#
_symmetry.space_group_name_H-M   'P 1'
#
loop_
_entity.id
_entity.type
_entity.pdbx_description
1 polymer ?
#
loop_
_entity_poly.entity_id
_entity_poly.type
_entity_poly.pdbx_seq_one_letter_code
_entity_poly.pdbx_strand_id
1 'polypeptide(L)' 'MTAQDYDSQLLESVAVRRRRLRDALLFGVQRQRRAVDERVGKVIAGMVIAAVLCAGCVGWSFVSHRLIGQSPYSPGASTP' A
#
# COMPACT_ATOMS: atom_id res chain seq x y z
N MET A 1 5.01 -47.41 23.06
CA MET A 1 4.43 -46.12 22.67
C MET A 1 5.55 -45.11 22.77
N THR A 2 6.10 -44.70 21.64
CA THR A 2 7.39 -44.00 21.55
C THR A 2 7.20 -42.50 21.75
N ALA A 3 8.17 -41.80 22.32
CA ALA A 3 8.11 -40.36 22.61
C ALA A 3 7.69 -39.49 21.40
N GLN A 4 7.95 -40.00 20.18
CA GLN A 4 7.59 -39.38 18.91
C GLN A 4 6.07 -39.21 18.69
N ASP A 5 5.24 -40.08 19.25
CA ASP A 5 3.77 -39.96 19.17
C ASP A 5 3.20 -38.89 20.11
N TYR A 6 3.94 -38.60 21.19
CA TYR A 6 3.61 -37.52 22.13
C TYR A 6 3.99 -36.14 21.55
N ASP A 7 5.15 -36.05 20.91
CA ASP A 7 5.59 -34.81 20.25
C ASP A 7 4.69 -34.47 19.05
N SER A 8 4.22 -35.44 18.29
CA SER A 8 3.28 -35.19 17.19
C SER A 8 1.91 -34.69 17.68
N GLN A 9 1.39 -35.22 18.79
CA GLN A 9 0.18 -34.69 19.44
C GLN A 9 0.38 -33.27 19.99
N LEU A 10 1.55 -32.99 20.58
CA LEU A 10 1.90 -31.64 21.05
C LEU A 10 2.01 -30.65 19.89
N LEU A 11 2.67 -31.06 18.80
CA LEU A 11 2.83 -30.24 17.60
C LEU A 11 1.49 -29.94 16.91
N GLU A 12 0.59 -30.92 16.80
CA GLU A 12 -0.75 -30.69 16.25
C GLU A 12 -1.55 -29.71 17.11
N SER A 13 -1.52 -29.86 18.45
CA SER A 13 -2.27 -28.98 19.35
C SER A 13 -1.74 -27.53 19.35
N VAL A 14 -0.41 -27.34 19.34
CA VAL A 14 0.23 -26.02 19.28
C VAL A 14 0.03 -25.38 17.92
N ALA A 15 0.11 -26.14 16.83
CA ALA A 15 -0.16 -25.64 15.49
C ALA A 15 -1.59 -25.10 15.36
N VAL A 16 -2.59 -25.79 15.91
CA VAL A 16 -3.99 -25.33 15.92
C VAL A 16 -4.16 -24.07 16.76
N ARG A 17 -3.54 -24.00 17.94
CA ARG A 17 -3.61 -22.81 18.82
C ARG A 17 -2.94 -21.60 18.17
N ARG A 18 -1.76 -21.78 17.57
CA ARG A 18 -1.07 -20.73 16.81
C ARG A 18 -1.90 -20.29 15.62
N ARG A 19 -2.52 -21.21 14.88
CA ARG A 19 -3.32 -20.86 13.71
C ARG A 19 -4.57 -20.07 14.09
N ARG A 20 -5.27 -20.44 15.17
CA ARG A 20 -6.41 -19.68 15.70
C ARG A 20 -6.00 -18.30 16.23
N LEU A 21 -4.87 -18.20 16.92
CA LEU A 21 -4.30 -16.91 17.36
C LEU A 21 -3.86 -16.06 16.18
N ARG A 22 -3.27 -16.67 15.15
CA ARG A 22 -2.81 -15.97 13.96
C ARG A 22 -3.97 -15.52 13.09
N ASP A 23 -5.03 -16.30 12.96
CA ASP A 23 -6.26 -15.85 12.30
C ASP A 23 -6.96 -14.76 13.13
N ALA A 24 -6.94 -14.83 14.46
CA ALA A 24 -7.45 -13.77 15.32
C ALA A 24 -6.58 -12.51 15.33
N LEU A 25 -5.28 -12.61 15.08
CA LEU A 25 -4.36 -11.46 14.98
C LEU A 25 -4.36 -10.85 13.58
N LEU A 26 -4.29 -11.68 12.54
CA LEU A 26 -4.31 -11.23 11.14
C LEU A 26 -5.68 -10.70 10.73
N PHE A 27 -6.75 -11.22 11.34
CA PHE A 27 -8.09 -10.73 11.04
C PHE A 27 -8.80 -10.02 12.18
N GLY A 28 -8.26 -9.97 13.40
CA GLY A 28 -8.85 -9.25 14.52
C GLY A 28 -10.19 -9.82 15.04
N VAL A 29 -10.51 -9.52 16.30
CA VAL A 29 -11.87 -9.60 16.85
C VAL A 29 -12.81 -8.84 15.90
N GLN A 30 -13.93 -9.43 15.49
CA GLN A 30 -14.83 -8.99 14.39
C GLN A 30 -15.02 -7.47 14.17
N ARG A 31 -14.90 -6.64 15.21
CA ARG A 31 -14.95 -5.17 15.13
C ARG A 31 -13.76 -4.55 14.38
N GLN A 32 -12.60 -5.19 14.40
CA GLN A 32 -11.37 -4.70 13.79
C GLN A 32 -11.29 -5.01 12.30
N ARG A 33 -11.98 -6.06 11.79
CA ARG A 33 -12.07 -6.35 10.35
C ARG A 33 -12.56 -5.15 9.53
N ARG A 34 -13.69 -4.55 9.93
CA ARG A 34 -14.25 -3.38 9.23
C ARG A 34 -13.29 -2.17 9.27
N ALA A 35 -12.60 -1.96 10.38
CA ALA A 35 -11.68 -0.84 10.52
C ALA A 35 -10.38 -1.05 9.71
N VAL A 36 -9.91 -2.29 9.59
CA VAL A 36 -8.71 -2.65 8.83
C VAL A 36 -9.01 -2.57 7.34
N ASP A 37 -10.10 -3.13 6.85
CA ASP A 37 -10.47 -3.06 5.42
C ASP A 37 -10.67 -1.60 4.97
N GLU A 38 -11.33 -0.77 5.79
CA GLU A 38 -11.53 0.66 5.53
C GLU A 38 -10.21 1.46 5.49
N ARG A 39 -9.26 1.12 6.38
CA ARG A 39 -7.94 1.77 6.42
C ARG A 39 -7.05 1.29 5.28
N VAL A 40 -7.08 -0.01 4.97
CA VAL A 40 -6.32 -0.60 3.85
C VAL A 40 -6.80 -0.04 2.52
N GLY A 41 -8.12 0.11 2.33
CA GLY A 41 -8.69 0.77 1.16
C GLY A 41 -8.19 2.22 0.99
N LYS A 42 -8.12 2.99 2.09
CA LYS A 42 -7.57 4.36 2.09
C LYS A 42 -6.08 4.40 1.73
N VAL A 43 -5.29 3.45 2.22
CA VAL A 43 -3.85 3.36 1.89
C VAL A 43 -3.66 3.04 0.41
N ILE A 44 -4.40 2.08 -0.13
CA ILE A 44 -4.34 1.72 -1.56
C ILE A 44 -4.78 2.91 -2.42
N ALA A 45 -5.89 3.57 -2.07
CA ALA A 45 -6.35 4.75 -2.78
C ALA A 45 -5.31 5.89 -2.75
N GLY A 46 -4.70 6.16 -1.59
CA GLY A 46 -3.63 7.14 -1.46
C GLY A 46 -2.39 6.79 -2.29
N MET A 47 -2.01 5.52 -2.35
CA MET A 47 -0.89 5.04 -3.16
C MET A 47 -1.14 5.24 -4.66
N VAL A 48 -2.36 4.96 -5.14
CA VAL A 48 -2.76 5.20 -6.53
C VAL A 48 -2.72 6.70 -6.85
N ILE A 49 -3.27 7.56 -5.98
CA ILE A 49 -3.25 9.02 -6.17
C ILE A 49 -1.80 9.54 -6.22
N ALA A 50 -0.94 9.09 -5.29
CA ALA A 50 0.47 9.47 -5.27
C ALA A 50 1.21 9.04 -6.55
N ALA A 51 0.95 7.83 -7.05
CA ALA A 51 1.51 7.34 -8.29
C ALA A 51 1.07 8.19 -9.50
N VAL A 52 -0.23 8.50 -9.59
CA VAL A 52 -0.78 9.34 -10.67
C VAL A 52 -0.21 10.76 -10.61
N LEU A 53 -0.11 11.36 -9.42
CA LEU A 53 0.52 12.67 -9.24
C LEU A 53 1.99 12.66 -9.69
N CYS A 54 2.75 11.65 -9.29
CA CYS A 54 4.15 11.52 -9.68
C CYS A 54 4.28 11.40 -11.20
N ALA A 55 3.48 10.54 -11.83
CA ALA A 55 3.45 10.38 -13.29
C ALA A 55 3.01 11.68 -14.00
N GLY A 56 2.00 12.37 -13.46
CA GLY A 56 1.49 13.63 -14.00
C GLY A 56 2.52 14.76 -13.93
N CYS A 57 3.25 14.90 -12.82
CA CYS A 57 4.31 15.89 -12.66
C CYS A 57 5.46 15.65 -13.64
N VAL A 58 5.91 14.39 -13.79
CA VAL A 58 6.96 14.04 -14.75
C VAL A 58 6.50 14.29 -16.19
N GLY A 59 5.24 13.94 -16.51
CA GLY A 59 4.65 14.21 -17.83
C GLY A 59 4.56 15.69 -18.15
N TRP A 60 4.12 16.52 -17.19
CA TRP A 60 4.07 17.98 -17.36
C TRP A 60 5.46 18.60 -17.54
N SER A 61 6.46 18.08 -16.83
CA SER A 61 7.85 18.52 -16.99
C SER A 61 8.38 18.22 -18.40
N PHE A 62 8.05 17.05 -18.95
CA PHE A 62 8.42 16.70 -20.33
C PHE A 62 7.69 17.56 -21.38
N VAL A 63 6.38 17.77 -21.20
CA VAL A 63 5.54 18.60 -22.08
C VAL A 63 6.00 20.06 -22.06
N SER A 64 6.23 20.64 -20.88
CA SER A 64 6.72 22.02 -20.78
C SER A 64 8.12 22.17 -21.40
N HIS A 65 9.04 21.23 -21.17
CA HIS A 65 10.36 21.33 -21.76
C HIS A 65 10.36 21.17 -23.29
N ARG A 66 9.44 20.37 -23.85
CA ARG A 66 9.38 20.10 -25.31
C ARG A 66 8.42 21.01 -26.09
N LEU A 67 7.29 21.43 -25.51
CA LEU A 67 6.27 22.26 -26.17
C LEU A 67 6.35 23.74 -25.77
N ILE A 68 6.66 24.08 -24.51
CA ILE A 68 6.74 25.49 -24.09
C ILE A 68 8.02 26.18 -24.59
N GLY A 69 9.07 25.41 -24.92
CA GLY A 69 10.23 25.91 -25.67
C GLY A 69 9.91 26.40 -27.09
N GLN A 70 8.70 26.14 -27.61
CA GLN A 70 8.23 26.57 -28.94
C GLN A 70 7.10 27.63 -28.91
N SER A 71 6.89 28.33 -27.77
CA SER A 71 5.95 29.46 -27.58
C SER A 71 4.59 29.10 -26.97
N PRO A 72 4.37 29.47 -25.70
CA PRO A 72 3.25 30.37 -25.39
C PRO A 72 3.58 31.53 -24.42
N TYR A 73 4.83 31.66 -23.95
CA TYR A 73 5.27 32.83 -23.17
C TYR A 73 6.43 33.48 -23.92
N SER A 74 6.12 34.43 -24.79
CA SER A 74 7.05 35.53 -25.01
C SER A 74 7.09 36.29 -23.68
N PRO A 75 8.21 36.30 -22.93
CA PRO A 75 8.40 37.28 -21.90
C PRO A 75 8.62 38.61 -22.62
N GLY A 76 7.52 39.20 -23.09
CA GLY A 76 7.51 40.56 -23.60
C GLY A 76 7.86 41.48 -22.44
N ALA A 77 9.14 41.87 -22.40
CA ALA A 77 9.61 43.15 -21.94
C ALA A 77 9.12 43.62 -20.54
N SER A 78 9.91 43.31 -19.53
CA SER A 78 10.23 44.31 -18.50
C SER A 78 11.73 44.32 -18.25
N THR A 79 12.40 45.07 -19.12
CA THR A 79 13.65 45.80 -18.84
C THR A 79 13.30 47.29 -18.93
N PRO A 80 13.90 48.21 -18.17
CA PRO A 80 14.98 48.08 -17.19
C PRO A 80 14.53 48.01 -15.73
#